data_AF-A0A7M7QEE5-F1
#
_entry.id   AF-A0A7M7QEE5-F1
#
_cell.length_a   1.000
_cell.length_b   1.000
_cell.length_c   1.000
_cell.angle_alpha   90.00
_cell.angle_beta   90.00
_cell.angle_gamma   90.00
#
_symmetry.space_group_name_H-M   'P 1'
#
loop_
_entity.id
_entity.type
_entity.pdbx_description
1 polymer ?
#
loop_
_entity_poly.entity_id
_entity_poly.type
_entity_poly.pdbx_seq_one_letter_code
_entity_poly.pdbx_strand_id
1 'polypeptide(L)'
;MNGSQCGFCSPAMVMNMYSLIARKRTSANDIENSFGSNICRCTGYRSNLDAFQLFSTNTALCSSAYVRDIEDAHESILCLKDCAVCDDFEIINVNDPKAIYLRLKDAEFFELFTIEQIYENFKKYPKASYILTGENTGNGKIHDPNISF
;
A
#
# COMPACT_ATOMS: atom_id res chain seq x y z
N MET A 1 -17.45 -14.75 -10.16
CA MET A 1 -16.19 -13.97 -10.19
C MET A 1 -15.07 -14.87 -9.73
N ASN A 2 -14.04 -15.08 -10.56
CA ASN A 2 -12.88 -15.93 -10.24
C ASN A 2 -11.60 -15.08 -10.19
N GLY A 3 -11.60 -14.05 -9.33
CA GLY A 3 -10.47 -13.12 -9.13
C GLY A 3 -9.34 -13.68 -8.25
N SER A 4 -9.46 -14.92 -7.81
CA SER A 4 -8.43 -15.63 -7.06
C SER A 4 -8.37 -17.09 -7.53
N GLN A 5 -7.15 -17.61 -7.66
CA GLN A 5 -6.88 -19.02 -7.95
C GLN A 5 -5.90 -19.57 -6.90
N CYS A 6 -4.60 -19.29 -7.05
CA CYS A 6 -3.59 -19.70 -6.06
C CYS A 6 -3.55 -18.80 -4.80
N GLY A 7 -4.20 -17.63 -4.84
CA GLY A 7 -4.29 -16.70 -3.72
C GLY A 7 -3.04 -15.87 -3.40
N PHE A 8 -1.86 -16.22 -3.92
CA PHE A 8 -0.59 -15.57 -3.52
C PHE A 8 -0.55 -14.06 -3.77
N CYS A 9 -1.07 -13.59 -4.91
CA CYS A 9 -1.10 -12.16 -5.25
C CYS A 9 -2.33 -11.43 -4.68
N SER A 10 -3.30 -12.14 -4.12
CA SER A 10 -4.58 -11.55 -3.69
C SER A 10 -4.42 -10.48 -2.60
N PRO A 11 -3.56 -10.62 -1.58
CA PRO A 11 -3.36 -9.57 -0.58
C PRO A 11 -2.87 -8.26 -1.19
N ALA A 12 -1.92 -8.32 -2.13
CA ALA A 12 -1.40 -7.13 -2.80
C ALA A 12 -2.47 -6.43 -3.65
N MET A 13 -3.27 -7.22 -4.39
CA MET A 13 -4.41 -6.71 -5.17
C MET A 13 -5.43 -5.97 -4.28
N VAL A 14 -5.79 -6.58 -3.14
CA VAL A 14 -6.74 -6.00 -2.18
C VAL A 14 -6.20 -4.71 -1.56
N MET A 15 -4.95 -4.71 -1.07
CA MET A 15 -4.35 -3.53 -0.43
C MET A 15 -4.19 -2.35 -1.39
N ASN A 16 -3.86 -2.64 -2.66
CA ASN A 16 -3.76 -1.61 -3.67
C ASN A 16 -5.13 -0.98 -3.98
N MET A 17 -6.16 -1.82 -4.18
CA MET A 17 -7.53 -1.33 -4.41
C MET A 17 -8.06 -0.55 -3.20
N TYR A 18 -7.82 -1.05 -1.99
CA TYR A 18 -8.18 -0.37 -0.76
C TYR A 18 -7.55 1.03 -0.69
N SER A 19 -6.26 1.14 -1.01
CA SER A 19 -5.54 2.41 -1.03
C SER A 19 -6.11 3.41 -2.07
N LEU A 20 -6.56 2.92 -3.23
CA LEU A 20 -7.25 3.76 -4.22
C LEU A 20 -8.58 4.30 -3.71
N ILE A 21 -9.38 3.44 -3.08
CA ILE A 21 -10.69 3.81 -2.51
C ILE A 21 -10.50 4.84 -1.39
N ALA A 22 -9.55 4.59 -0.48
CA ALA A 22 -9.23 5.52 0.61
C ALA A 22 -8.80 6.91 0.09
N ARG A 23 -8.10 6.95 -1.06
CA ARG A 23 -7.67 8.19 -1.73
C ARG A 23 -8.73 8.78 -2.66
N LYS A 24 -9.92 8.17 -2.76
CA LYS A 24 -11.01 8.56 -3.69
C LYS A 24 -10.56 8.63 -5.16
N ARG A 25 -9.60 7.80 -5.55
CA ARG A 25 -9.07 7.69 -6.93
C ARG A 25 -9.62 6.44 -7.60
N THR A 26 -10.89 6.50 -7.97
CA THR A 26 -11.66 5.34 -8.44
C THR A 26 -12.16 5.51 -9.87
N SER A 27 -11.50 6.28 -10.73
CA SER A 27 -11.82 6.19 -12.16
C SER A 27 -11.37 4.83 -12.71
N ALA A 28 -12.01 4.32 -13.77
CA ALA A 28 -11.62 3.05 -14.38
C ALA A 28 -10.14 3.04 -14.80
N ASN A 29 -9.63 4.18 -15.28
CA ASN A 29 -8.23 4.36 -15.65
C ASN A 29 -7.30 4.37 -14.42
N ASP A 30 -7.70 4.97 -13.29
CA ASP A 30 -6.90 4.92 -12.05
C ASP A 30 -6.78 3.48 -11.53
N ILE A 31 -7.89 2.73 -11.60
CA ILE A 31 -7.94 1.33 -11.19
C ILE A 31 -6.97 0.51 -12.05
N GLU A 32 -7.06 0.60 -13.38
CA GLU A 32 -6.18 -0.12 -14.30
C GLU A 32 -4.69 0.23 -14.09
N ASN A 33 -4.37 1.52 -14.01
CA ASN A 33 -2.99 1.98 -13.82
C ASN A 33 -2.39 1.54 -12.48
N SER A 34 -3.21 1.43 -11.43
CA SER A 34 -2.72 1.02 -10.12
C SER A 34 -2.17 -0.41 -10.11
N PHE A 35 -2.71 -1.31 -10.94
CA PHE A 35 -2.32 -2.73 -10.92
C PHE A 35 -1.05 -3.01 -11.72
N GLY A 36 -0.42 -2.01 -12.35
CA GLY A 36 0.83 -2.19 -13.09
C GLY A 36 1.99 -2.72 -12.25
N SER A 37 1.97 -2.53 -10.93
CA SER A 37 2.97 -3.06 -9.98
C SER A 37 2.58 -4.39 -9.31
N ASN A 38 1.36 -4.90 -9.56
CA ASN A 38 0.85 -6.11 -8.92
C ASN A 38 0.87 -7.27 -9.90
N ILE A 39 1.73 -8.27 -9.66
CA ILE A 39 1.89 -9.37 -10.61
C ILE A 39 0.96 -10.55 -10.27
N CYS A 40 0.15 -11.01 -11.23
CA CYS A 40 -0.63 -12.24 -11.15
C CYS A 40 -0.32 -13.17 -12.33
N ARG A 41 0.03 -14.42 -12.03
CA ARG A 41 0.29 -15.44 -13.06
C ARG A 41 -0.91 -16.32 -13.39
N CYS A 42 -1.87 -16.44 -12.47
CA CYS A 42 -2.95 -17.44 -12.57
C CYS A 42 -4.20 -16.91 -13.28
N THR A 43 -4.67 -15.70 -12.92
CA THR A 43 -5.97 -15.20 -13.40
C THR A 43 -5.91 -14.52 -14.76
N GLY A 44 -4.72 -14.18 -15.24
CA GLY A 44 -4.55 -13.40 -16.47
C GLY A 44 -5.16 -11.99 -16.37
N TYR A 45 -5.30 -11.45 -15.15
CA TYR A 45 -5.80 -10.12 -14.79
C TYR A 45 -7.25 -9.77 -15.12
N ARG A 46 -7.83 -10.34 -16.18
CA ARG A 46 -9.18 -9.97 -16.63
C ARG A 46 -10.22 -10.10 -15.52
N SER A 47 -10.27 -11.24 -14.83
CA SER A 47 -11.22 -11.44 -13.73
C SER A 47 -10.96 -10.57 -12.49
N ASN A 48 -9.74 -10.08 -12.30
CA ASN A 48 -9.40 -9.14 -11.23
C ASN A 48 -9.90 -7.73 -11.59
N LEU A 49 -9.61 -7.27 -12.82
CA LEU A 49 -10.02 -5.96 -13.30
C LEU A 49 -11.55 -5.85 -13.40
N ASP A 50 -12.21 -6.87 -13.93
CA ASP A 50 -13.68 -6.95 -13.98
C ASP A 50 -14.29 -6.79 -12.57
N ALA A 51 -13.63 -7.34 -11.54
CA ALA A 51 -14.07 -7.21 -10.16
C ALA A 51 -13.86 -5.81 -9.59
N PHE A 52 -12.70 -5.19 -9.84
CA PHE A 52 -12.39 -3.87 -9.29
C PHE A 52 -13.10 -2.73 -10.01
N GLN A 53 -13.45 -2.89 -11.28
CA GLN A 53 -14.24 -1.91 -12.04
C GLN A 53 -15.63 -1.64 -11.44
N LEU A 54 -16.18 -2.56 -10.64
CA LEU A 54 -17.44 -2.33 -9.90
C LEU A 54 -17.35 -1.16 -8.91
N PHE A 55 -16.15 -0.81 -8.45
CA PHE A 55 -15.92 0.32 -7.55
C PHE A 55 -15.65 1.63 -8.32
N SER A 56 -15.72 1.61 -9.65
CA SER A 56 -15.35 2.78 -10.44
C SER A 56 -16.46 3.82 -10.49
N THR A 57 -16.11 5.11 -10.40
CA THR A 57 -17.08 6.22 -10.41
C THR A 57 -17.64 6.53 -11.80
N ASN A 58 -16.99 6.06 -12.87
CA ASN A 58 -17.33 6.37 -14.26
C ASN A 58 -18.04 5.23 -15.00
N THR A 59 -18.27 4.09 -14.35
CA THR A 59 -19.09 3.03 -14.95
C THR A 59 -20.56 3.33 -14.71
N ALA A 60 -21.19 3.97 -15.69
CA ALA A 60 -22.63 3.80 -15.94
C ALA A 60 -22.87 2.34 -16.36
N LEU A 61 -22.79 1.40 -15.42
CA LEU A 61 -23.18 0.00 -15.58
C LEU A 61 -24.44 -0.26 -14.76
N CYS A 62 -25.46 0.57 -15.01
CA CYS A 62 -26.83 0.12 -14.86
C CYS A 62 -27.31 -0.35 -16.24
N SER A 63 -27.78 -1.59 -16.28
CA SER A 63 -28.28 -2.40 -17.42
C SER A 63 -27.17 -3.15 -18.20
N SER A 64 -27.10 -4.48 -18.22
CA SER A 64 -28.09 -5.51 -17.87
C SER A 64 -27.43 -6.82 -17.37
N ALA A 65 -28.08 -7.42 -16.36
CA ALA A 65 -28.16 -8.86 -16.08
C ALA A 65 -26.87 -9.69 -15.85
N TYR A 66 -26.29 -9.61 -14.64
CA TYR A 66 -26.09 -10.76 -13.70
C TYR A 66 -25.43 -10.27 -12.39
N VAL A 67 -26.23 -10.07 -11.35
CA VAL A 67 -25.84 -9.75 -9.96
C VAL A 67 -26.76 -10.63 -9.11
N ARG A 68 -26.41 -11.70 -8.39
CA ARG A 68 -25.18 -12.33 -7.86
C ARG A 68 -25.27 -13.85 -8.14
N ASP A 69 -24.27 -14.65 -7.78
CA ASP A 69 -24.61 -15.98 -7.22
C ASP A 69 -24.72 -15.83 -5.70
N ILE A 70 -25.97 -15.93 -5.29
CA ILE A 70 -26.50 -15.79 -3.93
C ILE A 70 -26.78 -17.16 -3.31
N GLU A 71 -26.53 -18.24 -4.05
CA GLU A 71 -26.89 -19.60 -3.67
C GLU A 71 -26.15 -20.07 -2.40
N ASP A 72 -25.01 -19.46 -2.06
CA ASP A 72 -24.25 -19.69 -0.82
C ASP A 72 -24.70 -18.83 0.37
N ALA A 73 -25.54 -17.82 0.15
CA ALA A 73 -25.98 -16.91 1.20
C ALA A 73 -27.27 -17.41 1.88
N HIS A 74 -27.43 -18.73 2.00
CA HIS A 74 -28.72 -19.33 2.33
C HIS A 74 -29.15 -19.15 3.79
N GLU A 75 -28.30 -18.86 4.79
CA GLU A 75 -28.82 -18.74 6.17
C GLU A 75 -28.20 -17.74 7.16
N SER A 76 -27.01 -17.14 7.00
CA SER A 76 -26.58 -16.12 7.98
C SER A 76 -25.34 -15.33 7.56
N ILE A 77 -25.49 -14.04 7.28
CA ILE A 77 -25.13 -12.96 8.21
C ILE A 77 -25.58 -11.66 7.55
N LEU A 78 -26.58 -11.09 8.22
CA LEU A 78 -27.11 -9.77 8.01
C LEU A 78 -25.95 -8.77 8.05
N CYS A 79 -25.87 -7.91 7.03
CA CYS A 79 -25.29 -6.60 7.24
C CYS A 79 -26.17 -5.95 8.33
N LEU A 80 -25.69 -6.00 9.58
CA LEU A 80 -26.36 -5.39 10.71
C LEU A 80 -26.46 -3.90 10.40
N LYS A 81 -27.69 -3.46 10.17
CA LYS A 81 -28.11 -2.08 10.25
C LYS A 81 -27.45 -1.50 11.51
N ASP A 82 -26.74 -0.38 11.32
CA ASP A 82 -25.78 0.25 12.23
C ASP A 82 -24.33 -0.25 12.08
N CYS A 83 -23.83 -0.37 10.84
CA CYS A 83 -22.40 -0.13 10.60
C CYS A 83 -22.07 1.31 11.01
N ALA A 84 -21.83 1.52 12.30
CA ALA A 84 -21.01 2.62 12.77
C ALA A 84 -19.75 2.62 11.89
N VAL A 85 -19.31 3.82 11.50
CA VAL A 85 -18.09 4.05 10.73
C VAL A 85 -17.01 3.10 11.23
N CYS A 86 -16.65 2.10 10.43
CA CYS A 86 -15.57 1.17 10.75
C CYS A 86 -14.24 1.90 10.51
N ASP A 87 -14.01 2.97 11.25
CA ASP A 87 -12.70 3.60 11.41
C ASP A 87 -11.92 2.79 12.44
N ASP A 88 -11.60 1.53 12.11
CA ASP A 88 -10.68 0.68 12.90
C ASP A 88 -9.22 1.14 12.78
N PHE A 89 -8.96 2.24 12.07
CA PHE A 89 -7.66 2.85 11.93
C PHE A 89 -7.62 4.20 12.63
N GLU A 90 -6.99 4.21 13.80
CA GLU A 90 -6.52 5.45 14.40
C GLU A 90 -5.22 5.85 13.69
N ILE A 91 -5.27 6.91 12.88
CA ILE A 91 -4.04 7.60 12.48
C ILE A 91 -3.50 8.23 13.76
N ILE A 92 -2.49 7.60 14.36
CA ILE A 92 -1.73 8.20 15.44
C ILE A 92 -0.98 9.39 14.84
N ASN A 93 -1.59 10.57 14.87
CA ASN A 93 -0.90 11.81 14.58
C ASN A 93 0.11 12.03 15.71
N VAL A 94 1.36 11.66 15.45
CA VAL A 94 2.46 11.98 16.35
C VAL A 94 2.72 13.47 16.23
N ASN A 95 2.12 14.23 17.14
CA ASN A 95 2.45 15.64 17.34
C ASN A 95 3.87 15.71 17.90
N ASP A 96 4.80 16.28 17.13
CA ASP A 96 6.23 16.42 17.45
C ASP A 96 7.03 15.10 17.33
N PRO A 97 7.38 14.67 16.10
CA PRO A 97 8.17 13.47 15.91
C PRO A 97 9.57 13.65 16.48
N LYS A 98 9.92 12.81 17.46
CA LYS A 98 11.23 12.81 18.10
C LYS A 98 12.22 12.02 17.27
N ALA A 99 13.45 12.52 17.19
CA ALA A 99 14.53 11.82 16.51
C ALA A 99 14.67 10.38 17.04
N ILE A 100 14.67 9.41 16.13
CA ILE A 100 14.81 7.99 16.44
C ILE A 100 16.26 7.57 16.15
N TYR A 101 16.85 6.83 17.08
CA TYR A 101 18.20 6.29 16.94
C TYR A 101 18.18 4.77 17.14
N LEU A 102 18.69 4.05 16.15
CA LEU A 102 18.79 2.59 16.17
C LEU A 102 20.24 2.19 15.87
N ARG A 103 20.86 1.46 16.80
CA ARG A 103 22.19 0.87 16.62
C ARG A 103 22.05 -0.61 16.28
N LEU A 104 22.52 -0.99 15.10
CA LEU A 104 22.66 -2.39 14.68
C LEU A 104 24.12 -2.84 14.85
N LYS A 105 24.39 -4.11 14.55
CA LYS A 105 25.75 -4.68 14.61
C LYS A 105 26.72 -3.97 13.67
N ASP A 106 26.25 -3.66 12.45
CA ASP A 106 27.09 -3.20 11.35
C ASP A 106 26.72 -1.79 10.86
N ALA A 107 25.69 -1.17 11.44
CA ALA A 107 25.18 0.13 11.00
C ALA A 107 24.47 0.90 12.12
N GLU A 108 24.42 2.21 11.98
CA GLU A 108 23.63 3.10 12.84
C GLU A 108 22.60 3.85 11.98
N PHE A 109 21.34 3.85 12.42
CA PHE A 109 20.23 4.52 11.75
C PHE A 109 19.74 5.69 12.59
N PHE A 110 19.52 6.82 11.91
CA PHE A 110 19.01 8.05 12.50
C PHE A 110 17.81 8.51 11.68
N GLU A 111 16.64 8.57 12.30
CA GLU A 111 15.48 9.26 11.74
C GLU A 111 15.46 10.66 12.33
N LEU A 112 15.73 11.65 11.48
CA LEU A 112 15.89 13.05 11.86
C LEU A 112 14.84 13.88 11.14
N PHE A 113 14.25 14.85 11.84
CA PHE A 113 13.09 15.60 11.36
C PHE A 113 13.43 17.06 11.03
N THR A 114 14.62 17.55 11.39
CA THR A 114 15.08 18.89 11.05
C THR A 114 16.50 18.90 10.45
N ILE A 115 16.79 19.94 9.68
CA ILE A 115 18.11 20.13 9.06
C ILE A 115 19.19 20.35 10.12
N GLU A 116 18.86 21.03 11.21
CA GLU A 116 19.76 21.27 12.34
C GLU A 116 20.23 19.94 12.95
N GLN A 117 19.31 19.00 13.16
CA GLN A 117 19.63 17.67 13.68
C GLN A 117 20.58 16.90 12.76
N ILE A 118 20.43 17.03 11.44
CA ILE A 118 21.33 16.42 10.46
C ILE A 118 22.75 16.98 10.63
N TYR A 119 22.88 18.31 10.68
CA TYR A 119 24.18 18.95 10.86
C TYR A 119 24.81 18.66 12.22
N GLU A 120 24.02 18.58 13.29
CA GLU A 120 24.48 18.13 14.60
C GLU A 120 25.03 16.70 14.55
N ASN A 121 24.36 15.81 13.82
CA ASN A 121 24.83 14.43 13.64
C ASN A 121 26.16 14.38 12.86
N PHE A 122 26.27 15.17 11.77
CA PHE A 122 27.52 15.28 11.00
C PHE A 122 28.68 15.82 11.84
N LYS A 123 28.42 16.79 12.72
CA LYS A 123 29.42 17.29 13.68
C LYS A 123 29.82 16.23 14.71
N LYS A 124 28.87 15.40 15.15
CA LYS A 124 29.10 14.36 16.16
C LYS A 124 29.95 13.20 15.62
N TYR A 125 29.75 12.80 14.36
CA TYR A 125 30.53 11.73 13.72
C TYR A 125 31.21 12.23 12.44
N PRO A 126 32.26 13.06 12.55
CA PRO A 126 32.86 13.74 11.40
C PRO A 126 33.65 12.81 10.45
N LYS A 127 33.94 11.57 10.87
CA LYS A 127 34.67 10.57 10.09
C LYS A 127 33.80 9.40 9.60
N ALA A 128 32.50 9.43 9.90
CA ALA A 128 31.58 8.39 9.46
C ALA A 128 31.25 8.57 7.97
N SER A 129 30.96 7.45 7.30
CA SER A 129 30.32 7.48 5.98
C SER A 129 28.80 7.49 6.16
N TYR A 130 28.10 8.32 5.41
CA TYR A 130 26.66 8.51 5.53
C TYR A 130 25.95 8.07 4.26
N ILE A 131 24.75 7.49 4.43
CA ILE A 131 23.81 7.20 3.34
C ILE A 131 22.49 7.88 3.70
N LEU A 132 22.12 8.91 2.94
CA LEU A 132 20.84 9.57 3.11
C LEU A 132 19.76 8.75 2.40
N THR A 133 18.78 8.27 3.15
CA THR A 133 17.76 7.38 2.62
C THR A 133 16.38 8.01 2.75
N GLY A 134 15.74 8.29 1.61
CA GLY A 134 14.32 8.68 1.54
C GLY A 134 13.42 7.45 1.38
N GLU A 135 13.23 6.99 0.14
CA GLU A 135 12.33 5.87 -0.19
C GLU A 135 13.02 4.50 -0.21
N ASN A 136 14.35 4.45 -0.12
CA ASN A 136 15.20 3.25 -0.17
C ASN A 136 15.10 2.37 -1.45
N THR A 137 14.29 2.73 -2.43
CA THR A 137 14.09 1.95 -3.68
C THR A 137 15.39 1.68 -4.46
N GLY A 138 16.37 2.60 -4.39
CA GLY A 138 17.69 2.42 -4.99
C GLY A 138 18.64 1.60 -4.12
N ASN A 139 18.94 2.11 -2.91
CA ASN A 139 19.90 1.51 -1.99
C ASN A 139 19.50 0.08 -1.55
N GLY A 140 18.21 -0.22 -1.42
CA GLY A 140 17.73 -1.56 -1.08
C GLY A 140 17.98 -2.63 -2.15
N LYS A 141 18.30 -2.23 -3.39
CA LYS A 141 18.60 -3.16 -4.50
C LYS A 141 20.10 -3.32 -4.75
N ILE A 142 20.90 -2.29 -4.47
CA ILE A 142 22.33 -2.27 -4.75
C ILE A 142 23.11 -2.55 -3.47
N HIS A 143 23.54 -3.80 -3.32
CA HIS A 143 24.53 -4.20 -2.32
C HIS A 143 25.93 -4.18 -2.94
N ASP A 144 26.42 -3.00 -3.32
CA ASP A 144 27.83 -2.79 -3.62
C ASP A 144 28.46 -1.94 -2.52
N PRO A 145 29.43 -2.47 -1.74
CA PRO A 145 30.07 -1.72 -0.67
C PRO A 145 30.86 -0.49 -1.16
N ASN A 146 31.04 -0.30 -2.47
CA ASN A 146 31.79 0.81 -3.05
C ASN A 146 30.93 1.90 -3.71
N ILE A 147 29.59 1.73 -3.72
CA ILE A 147 28.67 2.70 -4.34
C ILE A 147 27.84 3.35 -3.25
N SER A 148 28.20 4.59 -2.89
CA SER A 148 27.38 5.48 -2.06
C SER A 148 26.78 6.57 -2.94
N PHE A 149 25.44 6.69 -2.96
CA PHE A 149 24.72 7.80 -3.58
C PHE A 149 24.65 9.01 -2.65
#